data_AF-A0A843LND2-F1
#
_entry.id   AF-A0A843LND2-F1
#
_cell.length_a   1.000
_cell.length_b   1.000
_cell.length_c   1.000
_cell.angle_alpha   90.00
_cell.angle_beta   90.00
_cell.angle_gamma   90.00
#
_symmetry.space_group_name_H-M   'P 1'
#
loop_
_entity.id
_entity.type
_entity.pdbx_description
1 polymer ?
#
loop_
_entity_poly.entity_id
_entity_poly.type
_entity_poly.pdbx_seq_one_letter_code
_entity_poly.pdbx_strand_id
1 'polypeptide(L)'
;MDLETEIEFHFKSKDQLLDAGDPYPLPEQELTEFAESFIVRYVDGHDPRRVAGIAVGLPRGSLSPEEASLVPEAVRRHYTFRLRDLENDRKMSHREGKIRILIAAINAGIAVLFFYVFIGYFRGFVMTMLAGLVTILNWVTIWDTYEYIVYDYRRELQKYLIYRKLTEIDIRFVEW
;
A
#
# COMPACT_ATOMS: atom_id res chain seq x y z
N MET A 1 -21.34 -2.28 -21.42
CA MET A 1 -21.62 -3.61 -20.85
C MET A 1 -20.38 -3.93 -20.05
N ASP A 2 -20.31 -3.36 -18.85
CA ASP A 2 -19.11 -3.40 -18.02
C ASP A 2 -19.06 -4.79 -17.37
N LEU A 3 -18.12 -5.61 -17.82
CA LEU A 3 -17.94 -6.96 -17.29
C LEU A 3 -17.34 -6.85 -15.89
N GLU A 4 -18.21 -6.87 -14.89
CA GLU A 4 -17.87 -7.19 -13.52
C GLU A 4 -17.07 -8.50 -13.50
N THR A 5 -15.83 -8.44 -13.03
CA THR A 5 -14.93 -9.59 -13.00
C THR A 5 -15.08 -10.28 -11.64
N GLU A 6 -15.60 -11.50 -11.63
CA GLU A 6 -15.48 -12.41 -10.48
C GLU A 6 -14.12 -13.12 -10.58
N ILE A 7 -13.37 -13.10 -9.48
CA ILE A 7 -12.03 -13.72 -9.40
C ILE A 7 -12.08 -14.88 -8.44
N GLU A 8 -11.63 -16.05 -8.88
CA GLU A 8 -11.55 -17.25 -8.05
C GLU A 8 -10.11 -17.56 -7.65
N PHE A 9 -9.90 -17.80 -6.35
CA PHE A 9 -8.62 -18.08 -5.74
C PHE A 9 -8.60 -19.50 -5.20
N HIS A 10 -7.71 -20.35 -5.70
CA HIS A 10 -7.58 -21.73 -5.21
C HIS A 10 -6.36 -21.88 -4.31
N PHE A 11 -6.60 -22.24 -3.06
CA PHE A 11 -5.58 -22.58 -2.09
C PHE A 11 -5.43 -24.10 -2.00
N LYS A 12 -4.21 -24.60 -1.75
CA LYS A 12 -3.93 -26.05 -1.71
C LYS A 12 -4.25 -26.69 -0.36
N SER A 13 -4.33 -25.89 0.69
CA SER A 13 -4.69 -26.33 2.04
C SER A 13 -5.24 -25.16 2.83
N LYS A 14 -5.96 -25.47 3.93
CA LYS A 14 -6.44 -24.44 4.85
C LYS A 14 -5.30 -23.60 5.44
N ASP A 15 -4.13 -24.19 5.67
CA ASP A 15 -2.96 -23.51 6.26
C ASP A 15 -2.30 -22.52 5.29
N GLN A 16 -2.65 -22.54 4.00
CA GLN A 16 -2.26 -21.49 3.07
C GLN A 16 -3.19 -20.28 3.16
N LEU A 17 -4.44 -20.48 3.59
CA LEU A 17 -5.44 -19.43 3.69
C LEU A 17 -5.44 -18.82 5.09
N LEU A 18 -5.61 -19.66 6.11
CA LEU A 18 -5.80 -19.29 7.51
C LEU A 18 -4.50 -19.50 8.29
N ASP A 19 -4.19 -18.57 9.18
CA ASP A 19 -2.99 -18.67 10.02
C ASP A 19 -3.17 -19.74 11.09
N ALA A 20 -2.38 -20.81 11.01
CA ALA A 20 -2.36 -21.88 11.99
C ALA A 20 -1.76 -21.46 13.35
N GLY A 21 -1.01 -20.35 13.38
CA GLY A 21 -0.46 -19.75 14.60
C GLY A 21 -1.47 -18.92 15.38
N ASP A 22 -2.61 -18.57 14.77
CA ASP A 22 -3.67 -17.82 15.42
C ASP A 22 -4.54 -18.76 16.29
N PRO A 23 -4.62 -18.52 17.62
CA PRO A 23 -5.46 -19.33 18.50
C PRO A 23 -6.97 -19.07 18.36
N TYR A 24 -7.39 -18.04 17.62
CA TYR A 24 -8.80 -17.70 17.46
C TYR A 24 -9.52 -18.63 16.46
N PRO A 25 -10.76 -19.06 16.74
CA PRO A 25 -11.54 -19.83 15.78
C PRO A 25 -12.11 -18.94 14.67
N LEU A 26 -12.55 -19.55 13.56
CA LEU A 26 -13.36 -18.86 12.55
C LEU A 26 -14.64 -18.26 13.19
N PRO A 27 -15.09 -17.07 12.76
CA PRO A 27 -14.53 -16.22 11.70
C PRO A 27 -13.46 -15.23 12.20
N GLU A 28 -12.98 -15.36 13.43
CA GLU A 28 -12.03 -14.42 14.02
C GLU A 28 -10.59 -14.66 13.56
N GLN A 29 -10.31 -15.88 13.10
CA GLN A 29 -9.00 -16.33 12.63
C GLN A 29 -8.47 -15.47 11.47
N GLU A 30 -7.21 -15.06 11.57
CA GLU A 30 -6.53 -14.26 10.54
C GLU A 30 -6.10 -15.07 9.32
N LEU A 31 -5.92 -14.36 8.20
CA LEU A 31 -5.34 -14.92 6.99
C LEU A 31 -3.81 -14.95 7.10
N THR A 32 -3.19 -15.92 6.43
CA THR A 32 -1.72 -15.92 6.31
C THR A 32 -1.24 -14.74 5.47
N GLU A 33 0.01 -14.31 5.69
CA GLU A 33 0.69 -13.31 4.84
C GLU A 33 0.72 -13.74 3.37
N PHE A 34 0.83 -15.05 3.11
CA PHE A 34 0.77 -15.60 1.77
C PHE A 34 -0.60 -15.36 1.12
N ALA A 35 -1.70 -15.66 1.81
CA ALA A 35 -3.03 -15.44 1.29
C ALA A 35 -3.35 -13.96 1.07
N GLU A 36 -2.99 -13.11 2.03
CA GLU A 36 -3.13 -11.64 1.90
C GLU A 36 -2.39 -11.14 0.66
N SER A 37 -1.08 -11.43 0.57
CA SER A 37 -0.26 -10.96 -0.54
C SER A 37 -0.70 -11.52 -1.90
N PHE A 38 -1.14 -12.78 -1.95
CA PHE A 38 -1.62 -13.42 -3.17
C PHE A 38 -2.88 -12.76 -3.71
N ILE A 39 -3.90 -12.57 -2.86
CA ILE A 39 -5.17 -11.93 -3.24
C ILE A 39 -4.91 -10.48 -3.67
N VAL A 40 -4.17 -9.73 -2.85
CA VAL A 40 -3.87 -8.31 -3.11
C VAL A 40 -3.13 -8.16 -4.43
N ARG A 41 -2.08 -8.95 -4.67
CA ARG A 41 -1.30 -8.88 -5.91
C ARG A 41 -2.13 -9.23 -7.15
N TYR A 42 -3.05 -10.17 -7.03
CA TYR A 42 -3.89 -10.57 -8.16
C TYR A 42 -4.96 -9.51 -8.47
N VAL A 43 -5.58 -8.94 -7.44
CA VAL A 43 -6.52 -7.81 -7.57
C VAL A 43 -5.80 -6.58 -8.10
N ASP A 44 -4.57 -6.32 -7.68
CA ASP A 44 -3.71 -5.23 -8.20
C ASP A 44 -3.33 -5.41 -9.67
N GLY A 45 -3.15 -6.66 -10.10
CA GLY A 45 -2.94 -7.00 -11.52
C GLY A 45 -4.19 -6.78 -12.40
N HIS A 46 -5.36 -6.67 -11.77
CA HIS A 46 -6.61 -6.28 -12.41
C HIS A 46 -6.93 -4.81 -12.07
N ASP A 47 -7.92 -4.20 -12.73
CA ASP A 47 -8.44 -2.92 -12.26
C ASP A 47 -9.30 -3.20 -11.01
N PRO A 48 -8.90 -2.78 -9.79
CA PRO A 48 -9.65 -3.09 -8.57
C PRO A 48 -11.09 -2.58 -8.64
N ARG A 49 -11.35 -1.53 -9.44
CA ARG A 49 -12.70 -0.96 -9.62
C ARG A 49 -13.65 -1.90 -10.36
N ARG A 50 -13.12 -2.85 -11.14
CA ARG A 50 -13.88 -3.80 -11.95
C ARG A 50 -14.09 -5.14 -11.27
N VAL A 51 -13.41 -5.39 -10.15
CA VAL A 51 -13.61 -6.60 -9.36
C VAL A 51 -14.95 -6.48 -8.62
N ALA A 52 -15.88 -7.39 -8.93
CA ALA A 52 -17.22 -7.38 -8.33
C ALA A 52 -17.33 -8.33 -7.13
N GLY A 53 -16.57 -9.44 -7.17
CA GLY A 53 -16.53 -10.41 -6.10
C GLY A 53 -15.30 -11.29 -6.19
N ILE A 54 -14.98 -11.93 -5.07
CA ILE A 54 -13.94 -12.94 -5.00
C ILE A 54 -14.52 -14.25 -4.46
N ALA A 55 -14.08 -15.36 -5.05
CA ALA A 55 -14.38 -16.71 -4.59
C ALA A 55 -13.11 -17.32 -4.01
N VAL A 56 -13.18 -17.79 -2.76
CA VAL A 56 -12.06 -18.43 -2.06
C VAL A 56 -12.29 -19.93 -2.05
N GLY A 57 -11.40 -20.64 -2.73
CA GLY A 57 -11.47 -22.07 -3.00
C GLY A 57 -10.53 -22.89 -2.13
N LEU A 58 -11.05 -23.91 -1.44
CA LEU A 58 -10.26 -24.92 -0.73
C LEU A 58 -10.59 -26.34 -1.23
N PRO A 59 -9.65 -27.30 -1.10
CA PRO A 59 -9.90 -28.68 -1.47
C PRO A 59 -11.03 -29.27 -0.62
N ARG A 60 -11.88 -30.10 -1.22
CA ARG A 60 -12.96 -30.81 -0.50
C ARG A 60 -12.45 -31.54 0.75
N GLY A 61 -13.19 -31.39 1.85
CA GLY A 61 -12.85 -31.99 3.14
C GLY A 61 -11.78 -31.25 3.95
N SER A 62 -11.31 -30.08 3.49
CA SER A 62 -10.36 -29.26 4.25
C SER A 62 -11.00 -28.57 5.47
N LEU A 63 -12.30 -28.31 5.42
CA LEU A 63 -13.10 -27.67 6.47
C LEU A 63 -14.43 -28.41 6.61
N SER A 64 -15.04 -28.33 7.80
CA SER A 64 -16.44 -28.71 7.96
C SER A 64 -17.37 -27.73 7.24
N PRO A 65 -18.62 -28.12 6.90
CA PRO A 65 -19.58 -27.22 6.26
C PRO A 65 -19.88 -25.95 7.08
N GLU A 66 -19.83 -26.05 8.41
CA GLU A 66 -19.99 -24.91 9.32
C GLU A 66 -18.81 -23.94 9.20
N GLU A 67 -17.57 -24.44 9.27
CA GLU A 67 -16.36 -23.63 9.11
C GLU A 67 -16.28 -22.98 7.71
N ALA A 68 -16.61 -23.74 6.66
CA ALA A 68 -16.66 -23.28 5.28
C ALA A 68 -17.58 -22.05 5.11
N SER A 69 -18.72 -22.03 5.81
CA SER A 69 -19.66 -20.91 5.77
C SER A 69 -19.12 -19.63 6.42
N LEU A 70 -18.14 -19.76 7.32
CA LEU A 70 -17.52 -18.66 8.07
C LEU A 70 -16.28 -18.09 7.37
N VAL A 71 -15.69 -18.80 6.40
CA VAL A 71 -14.50 -18.35 5.65
C VAL A 71 -14.70 -16.97 5.01
N PRO A 72 -15.83 -16.67 4.33
CA PRO A 72 -16.02 -15.34 3.75
C PRO A 72 -16.01 -14.22 4.78
N GLU A 73 -16.55 -14.48 5.98
CA GLU A 73 -16.56 -13.51 7.07
C GLU A 73 -15.15 -13.31 7.65
N ALA A 74 -14.38 -14.39 7.80
CA ALA A 74 -12.98 -14.32 8.23
C ALA A 74 -12.12 -13.48 7.28
N VAL A 75 -12.24 -13.73 5.98
CA VAL A 75 -11.55 -12.94 4.94
C VAL A 75 -11.94 -11.46 5.03
N ARG A 76 -13.25 -11.17 5.14
CA ARG A 76 -13.74 -9.78 5.27
C ARG A 76 -13.20 -9.10 6.53
N ARG A 77 -13.20 -9.81 7.66
CA ARG A 77 -12.73 -9.32 8.95
C ARG A 77 -11.23 -9.00 8.91
N HIS A 78 -10.43 -9.90 8.33
CA HIS A 78 -8.99 -9.69 8.14
C HIS A 78 -8.72 -8.39 7.40
N TYR A 79 -9.31 -8.20 6.20
CA TYR A 79 -9.11 -6.97 5.44
C TYR A 79 -9.69 -5.72 6.11
N THR A 80 -10.77 -5.86 6.88
CA THR A 80 -11.34 -4.75 7.66
C THR A 80 -10.38 -4.31 8.77
N PHE A 81 -9.77 -5.26 9.47
CA PHE A 81 -8.77 -4.99 10.49
C PHE A 81 -7.54 -4.32 9.86
N ARG A 82 -6.99 -4.90 8.80
CA ARG A 82 -5.84 -4.35 8.06
C ARG A 82 -6.11 -2.95 7.49
N LEU A 83 -7.32 -2.69 7.00
CA LEU A 83 -7.73 -1.36 6.52
C LEU A 83 -7.74 -0.34 7.65
N ARG A 84 -8.24 -0.70 8.85
CA ARG A 84 -8.25 0.20 10.01
C ARG A 84 -6.83 0.51 10.49
N ASP A 85 -5.95 -0.48 10.50
CA ASP A 85 -4.53 -0.28 10.80
C ASP A 85 -3.89 0.68 9.78
N LEU A 86 -4.11 0.44 8.49
CA LEU A 86 -3.67 1.34 7.42
C LEU A 86 -4.24 2.76 7.56
N GLU A 87 -5.50 2.92 7.98
CA GLU A 87 -6.08 4.25 8.21
C GLU A 87 -5.44 4.99 9.38
N ASN A 88 -5.13 4.26 10.45
CA ASN A 88 -4.43 4.80 11.62
C ASN A 88 -2.98 5.16 11.25
N ASP A 89 -2.28 4.27 10.55
CA ASP A 89 -0.92 4.49 10.04
C ASP A 89 -0.88 5.64 9.06
N ARG A 90 -1.88 5.76 8.19
CA ARG A 90 -1.96 6.87 7.21
C ARG A 90 -2.14 8.22 7.90
N LYS A 91 -2.92 8.31 8.99
CA LYS A 91 -3.00 9.54 9.80
C LYS A 91 -1.63 9.92 10.39
N MET A 92 -0.80 8.94 10.75
CA MET A 92 0.56 9.18 11.22
C MET A 92 1.53 9.52 10.07
N SER A 93 1.48 8.78 8.95
CA SER A 93 2.33 8.92 7.77
C SER A 93 2.09 10.22 7.00
N HIS A 94 0.85 10.76 6.99
CA HIS A 94 0.59 12.12 6.47
C HIS A 94 1.44 13.18 7.17
N ARG A 95 1.86 12.93 8.43
CA ARG A 95 2.79 13.82 9.14
C ARG A 95 4.21 13.68 8.63
N GLU A 96 4.64 12.47 8.31
CA GLU A 96 5.97 12.18 7.75
C GLU A 96 6.12 12.70 6.32
N GLY A 97 5.11 12.54 5.47
CA GLY A 97 5.10 13.10 4.13
C GLY A 97 5.16 14.64 4.13
N LYS A 98 4.47 15.28 5.08
CA LYS A 98 4.56 16.75 5.29
C LYS A 98 5.96 17.18 5.73
N ILE A 99 6.63 16.40 6.57
CA ILE A 99 8.00 16.69 7.01
C ILE A 99 8.96 16.62 5.82
N ARG A 100 8.85 15.60 4.94
CA ARG A 100 9.67 15.50 3.73
C ARG A 100 9.44 16.68 2.77
N ILE A 101 8.18 17.05 2.52
CA ILE A 101 7.83 18.23 1.72
C ILE A 101 8.38 19.52 2.35
N LEU A 102 8.30 19.65 3.68
CA LEU A 102 8.81 20.81 4.39
C LEU A 102 10.34 20.92 4.27
N ILE A 103 11.07 19.82 4.41
CA ILE A 103 12.53 19.78 4.23
C ILE A 103 12.92 20.19 2.81
N ALA A 104 12.17 19.72 1.80
CA ALA A 104 12.38 20.12 0.42
C ALA A 104 12.12 21.61 0.18
N ALA A 105 11.00 22.13 0.73
CA ALA A 105 10.64 23.54 0.62
C ALA A 105 11.67 24.45 1.31
N ILE A 106 12.18 24.05 2.48
CA ILE A 106 13.24 24.76 3.20
C ILE A 106 14.52 24.74 2.38
N ASN A 107 14.94 23.60 1.86
CA ASN A 107 16.15 23.51 1.03
C ASN A 107 16.05 24.36 -0.24
N ALA A 108 14.92 24.28 -0.95
CA ALA A 108 14.67 25.13 -2.11
C ALA A 108 14.70 26.62 -1.75
N GLY A 109 14.09 27.00 -0.62
CA GLY A 109 14.13 28.36 -0.09
C GLY A 109 15.55 28.84 0.22
N ILE A 110 16.38 28.00 0.85
CA ILE A 110 17.79 28.31 1.14
C ILE A 110 18.58 28.51 -0.15
N ALA A 111 18.41 27.65 -1.16
CA ALA A 111 19.09 27.82 -2.44
C ALA A 111 18.66 29.11 -3.15
N VAL A 112 17.36 29.40 -3.24
CA VAL A 112 16.87 30.62 -3.87
C VAL A 112 17.41 31.86 -3.14
N LEU A 113 17.39 31.86 -1.80
CA LEU A 113 17.94 32.94 -0.99
C LEU A 113 19.44 33.10 -1.20
N PHE A 114 20.19 32.00 -1.24
CA PHE A 114 21.63 32.00 -1.51
C PHE A 114 21.93 32.61 -2.88
N PHE A 115 21.25 32.17 -3.94
CA PHE A 115 21.44 32.73 -5.28
C PHE A 115 21.06 34.21 -5.32
N TYR A 116 19.94 34.60 -4.71
CA TYR A 116 19.49 36.00 -4.70
C TYR A 116 20.49 36.93 -3.99
N VAL A 117 21.01 36.53 -2.83
CA VAL A 117 21.95 37.35 -2.04
C VAL A 117 23.34 37.41 -2.68
N PHE A 118 23.81 36.30 -3.23
CA PHE A 118 25.20 36.17 -3.69
C PHE A 118 25.39 36.38 -5.20
N ILE A 119 24.34 36.75 -5.94
CA ILE A 119 24.42 36.89 -7.41
C ILE A 119 25.48 37.88 -7.88
N GLY A 120 25.66 38.99 -7.15
CA GLY A 120 26.68 40.00 -7.44
C GLY A 120 28.10 39.59 -7.05
N TYR A 121 28.25 38.55 -6.23
CA TYR A 121 29.52 38.03 -5.72
C TYR A 121 29.99 36.78 -6.47
N PHE A 122 29.29 36.34 -7.52
CA PHE A 122 29.74 35.25 -8.41
C PHE A 122 30.92 35.65 -9.31
N ARG A 123 31.97 36.21 -8.70
CA ARG A 123 33.24 36.51 -9.33
C ARG A 123 34.34 35.83 -8.52
N GLY A 124 34.98 34.82 -9.11
CA GLY A 124 36.08 34.08 -8.50
C GLY A 124 35.78 32.59 -8.27
N PHE A 125 36.84 31.78 -8.36
CA PHE A 125 36.79 30.32 -8.32
C PHE A 125 36.07 29.74 -7.08
N VAL A 126 36.33 30.30 -5.90
CA VAL A 126 35.74 29.83 -4.63
C VAL A 126 34.22 29.97 -4.62
N MET A 127 33.69 31.10 -5.12
CA MET A 127 32.26 31.35 -5.12
C MET A 127 31.52 30.48 -6.15
N THR A 128 32.17 30.20 -7.29
CA THR A 128 31.66 29.23 -8.27
C THR A 128 31.62 27.80 -7.70
N MET A 129 32.65 27.37 -6.95
CA MET A 129 32.64 26.07 -6.27
C MET A 129 31.52 25.96 -5.23
N LEU A 130 31.35 26.98 -4.38
CA LEU A 130 30.28 27.00 -3.37
C LEU A 130 28.89 26.97 -4.02
N ALA A 131 28.68 27.72 -5.11
CA ALA A 131 27.44 27.67 -5.89
C ALA A 131 27.16 26.26 -6.42
N GLY A 132 28.19 25.60 -6.96
CA GLY A 132 28.10 24.23 -7.44
C GLY A 132 27.71 23.25 -6.33
N LEU A 133 28.33 23.36 -5.16
CA LEU A 133 28.02 22.51 -4.01
C LEU A 133 26.58 22.68 -3.54
N VAL A 134 26.12 23.94 -3.39
CA VAL A 134 24.73 24.25 -3.02
C VAL A 134 23.76 23.67 -4.04
N THR A 135 24.06 23.81 -5.34
CA THR A 135 23.23 23.28 -6.43
C THR A 135 23.10 21.75 -6.37
N ILE A 136 24.22 21.05 -6.16
CA ILE A 136 24.24 19.57 -6.07
C ILE A 136 23.44 19.09 -4.86
N LEU A 137 23.64 19.71 -3.68
CA LEU A 137 22.90 19.36 -2.46
C LEU A 137 21.39 19.62 -2.60
N ASN A 138 21.02 20.72 -3.26
CA ASN A 138 19.61 21.01 -3.53
C ASN A 138 18.99 20.00 -4.49
N TRP A 139 19.69 19.66 -5.58
CA TRP A 139 19.25 18.66 -6.54
C TRP A 139 18.98 17.30 -5.89
N VAL A 140 19.89 16.81 -5.03
CA VAL A 140 19.72 15.55 -4.32
C VAL A 140 18.47 15.55 -3.42
N THR A 141 18.22 16.68 -2.75
CA THR A 141 17.05 16.82 -1.88
C THR A 141 15.74 16.87 -2.67
N ILE A 142 15.74 17.58 -3.81
CA ILE A 142 14.60 17.66 -4.72
C ILE A 142 14.29 16.27 -5.30
N TRP A 143 15.32 15.50 -5.68
CA TRP A 143 15.16 14.16 -6.21
C TRP A 143 14.49 13.21 -5.19
N ASP A 144 15.00 13.14 -3.96
CA ASP A 144 14.43 12.29 -2.89
C ASP A 144 12.95 12.62 -2.63
N THR A 145 12.61 13.91 -2.66
CA THR A 145 11.23 14.36 -2.47
C THR A 145 10.34 14.01 -3.65
N TYR A 146 10.86 14.16 -4.88
CA TYR A 146 10.14 13.77 -6.08
C TYR A 146 9.88 12.26 -6.11
N GLU A 147 10.89 11.45 -5.79
CA GLU A 147 10.79 10.00 -5.74
C GLU A 147 9.70 9.54 -4.76
N TYR A 148 9.68 10.11 -3.56
CA TYR A 148 8.64 9.84 -2.56
C TYR A 148 7.23 10.21 -3.05
N ILE A 149 7.06 11.41 -3.64
CA ILE A 149 5.75 11.86 -4.13
C ILE A 149 5.24 10.98 -5.28
N VAL A 150 6.14 10.57 -6.18
CA VAL A 150 5.78 9.86 -7.41
C VAL A 150 5.53 8.39 -7.17
N TYR A 151 6.38 7.73 -6.38
CA TYR A 151 6.38 6.27 -6.27
C TYR A 151 5.78 5.79 -4.95
N ASP A 152 6.24 6.31 -3.82
CA ASP A 152 5.82 5.79 -2.51
C ASP A 152 4.36 6.13 -2.22
N TYR A 153 3.94 7.38 -2.47
CA TYR A 153 2.55 7.78 -2.24
C TYR A 153 1.55 6.97 -3.08
N ARG A 154 1.89 6.65 -4.33
CA ARG A 154 1.02 5.86 -5.21
C ARG A 154 0.87 4.43 -4.72
N ARG A 155 1.96 3.78 -4.32
CA ARG A 155 1.94 2.40 -3.81
C ARG A 155 1.07 2.27 -2.56
N GLU A 156 1.22 3.20 -1.61
CA GLU A 156 0.42 3.20 -0.38
C GLU A 156 -1.06 3.49 -0.65
N LEU A 157 -1.35 4.43 -1.56
CA LEU A 157 -2.73 4.71 -1.97
C LEU A 157 -3.37 3.51 -2.67
N GLN A 158 -2.62 2.81 -3.52
CA GLN A 158 -3.10 1.65 -4.27
C GLN A 158 -3.44 0.48 -3.34
N LYS A 159 -2.56 0.16 -2.38
CA LYS A 159 -2.86 -0.82 -1.32
C LYS A 159 -4.13 -0.47 -0.53
N TYR A 160 -4.25 0.80 -0.10
CA TYR A 160 -5.43 1.28 0.61
C TYR A 160 -6.72 1.08 -0.21
N LEU A 161 -6.70 1.42 -1.50
CA LEU A 161 -7.85 1.26 -2.39
C LEU A 161 -8.24 -0.21 -2.57
N ILE A 162 -7.25 -1.10 -2.70
CA ILE A 162 -7.48 -2.55 -2.81
C ILE A 162 -8.10 -3.09 -1.53
N TYR A 163 -7.55 -2.74 -0.36
CA TYR A 163 -8.05 -3.26 0.92
C TYR A 163 -9.47 -2.77 1.17
N ARG A 164 -9.74 -1.48 0.91
CA ARG A 164 -11.09 -0.93 0.98
C ARG A 164 -12.04 -1.67 0.04
N LYS A 165 -11.62 -1.91 -1.21
CA LYS A 165 -12.43 -2.64 -2.17
C LYS A 165 -12.72 -4.07 -1.70
N LEU A 166 -11.72 -4.78 -1.16
CA LEU A 166 -11.88 -6.13 -0.61
C LEU A 166 -12.86 -6.20 0.56
N THR A 167 -13.00 -5.12 1.35
CA THR A 167 -14.01 -5.05 2.42
C THR A 167 -15.44 -4.82 1.91
N GLU A 168 -15.60 -4.27 0.71
CA GLU A 168 -16.90 -3.88 0.13
C GLU A 168 -17.46 -4.94 -0.83
N ILE A 169 -16.59 -5.72 -1.49
CA ILE A 169 -17.03 -6.71 -2.48
C ILE A 169 -17.68 -7.94 -1.84
N ASP A 170 -18.38 -8.70 -2.69
CA ASP A 170 -18.92 -10.00 -2.33
C ASP A 170 -17.80 -11.03 -2.22
N ILE A 171 -17.83 -11.83 -1.14
CA ILE A 171 -16.83 -12.87 -0.88
C ILE A 171 -17.61 -14.17 -0.74
N ARG A 172 -17.27 -15.17 -1.55
CA ARG A 172 -17.90 -16.49 -1.51
C ARG A 172 -16.87 -17.56 -1.25
N PHE A 173 -17.32 -18.67 -0.67
CA PHE A 173 -16.51 -19.87 -0.50
C PHE A 173 -16.87 -20.90 -1.57
N VAL A 174 -15.86 -21.58 -2.12
CA VAL A 174 -16.01 -22.64 -3.12
C VAL A 174 -15.20 -23.86 -2.69
N GLU A 175 -15.75 -25.06 -2.86
CA GLU A 175 -15.00 -26.30 -2.71
C GLU A 175 -14.62 -26.87 -4.07
N TRP A 176 -13.37 -27.31 -4.22
CA TRP A 176 -12.87 -27.94 -5.45
C TRP A 176 -12.18 -29.29 -5.23
#